data_AF-A0A7S2GE37-F1
#
_entry.id   AF-A0A7S2GE37-F1
#
_cell.length_a   1.000
_cell.length_b   1.000
_cell.length_c   1.000
_cell.angle_alpha   90.00
_cell.angle_beta   90.00
_cell.angle_gamma   90.00
#
_symmetry.space_group_name_H-M   'P 1'
#
loop_
_entity.id
_entity.type
_entity.pdbx_description
1 polymer ?
#
loop_
_entity_poly.entity_id
_entity_poly.type
_entity_poly.pdbx_seq_one_letter_code
_entity_poly.pdbx_strand_id
1 'polypeptide(L)'
;SPSPFPKGSDYMATLDYDEFTECLARCARDKYGEIPKKHMSLADGVRGIIQNVLGEKSDEAVLRDHTYIHAKRFDWKLANPLPAQPKAAHKKWIACWQMVEIADMYHFPLWEKTVHDCLQGCFADLCVIFSHYAKSAGGSSTAEDAVEMTLSEFRLLIQDVHLETADFKWDRIQTLFKKANAVNNNAVH
;
A
#
# COMPACT_ATOMS: atom_id res chain seq x y z
N SER A 1 -30.85 69.70 -9.43
CA SER A 1 -31.65 68.82 -8.56
C SER A 1 -30.81 67.63 -8.13
N PRO A 2 -30.67 67.34 -6.83
CA PRO A 2 -29.93 66.17 -6.37
C PRO A 2 -30.71 64.88 -6.68
N SER A 3 -29.99 63.79 -6.95
CA SER A 3 -30.53 62.50 -7.38
C SER A 3 -31.39 61.83 -6.29
N PRO A 4 -32.42 61.04 -6.67
CA PRO A 4 -33.40 60.48 -5.75
C PRO A 4 -33.00 59.11 -5.17
N PHE A 5 -31.75 58.67 -5.36
CA PHE A 5 -31.32 57.38 -4.85
C PHE A 5 -31.09 57.47 -3.34
N PRO A 6 -31.79 56.65 -2.52
CA PRO A 6 -31.47 56.57 -1.10
C PRO A 6 -30.01 56.15 -0.98
N LYS A 7 -29.21 56.95 -0.26
CA LYS A 7 -27.90 56.48 0.21
C LYS A 7 -28.19 55.26 1.08
N GLY A 8 -27.86 54.06 0.58
CA GLY A 8 -28.03 52.82 1.32
C GLY A 8 -27.38 52.98 2.69
N SER A 9 -28.18 52.86 3.75
CA SER A 9 -27.67 52.90 5.11
C SER A 9 -26.72 51.72 5.31
N ASP A 10 -25.58 51.93 5.99
CA ASP A 10 -24.60 50.89 6.35
C ASP A 10 -25.22 49.66 7.06
N TYR A 11 -26.46 49.76 7.54
CA TYR A 11 -27.26 48.63 8.02
C TYR A 11 -27.49 47.52 6.98
N MET A 12 -27.45 47.84 5.68
CA MET A 12 -27.50 46.86 4.58
C MET A 12 -26.11 46.33 4.20
N ALA A 13 -25.05 46.78 4.88
CA ALA A 13 -23.65 46.44 4.61
C ALA A 13 -23.03 45.54 5.70
N THR A 14 -23.81 45.09 6.68
CA THR A 14 -23.36 44.21 7.77
C THR A 14 -24.17 42.91 7.76
N LEU A 15 -23.47 41.77 7.79
CA LEU A 15 -24.08 40.47 8.01
C LEU A 15 -24.24 40.24 9.51
N ASP A 16 -25.40 39.75 9.93
CA ASP A 16 -25.50 39.14 11.26
C ASP A 16 -24.78 37.78 11.29
N TYR A 17 -24.69 37.16 12.48
CA TYR A 17 -23.97 35.90 12.63
C TYR A 17 -24.61 34.76 11.83
N ASP A 18 -25.93 34.69 11.79
CA ASP A 18 -26.66 33.62 11.10
C ASP A 18 -26.50 33.79 9.59
N GLU A 19 -26.64 35.01 9.07
CA GLU A 19 -26.37 35.36 7.67
C GLU A 19 -24.92 35.09 7.27
N PHE A 20 -23.96 35.36 8.16
CA PHE A 20 -22.55 35.02 7.92
C PHE A 20 -22.32 33.51 7.83
N THR A 21 -22.87 32.72 8.76
CA THR A 21 -22.76 31.26 8.71
C THR A 21 -23.45 30.67 7.47
N GLU A 22 -24.59 31.23 7.06
CA GLU A 22 -25.27 30.84 5.84
C GLU A 22 -24.43 31.15 4.60
N CYS A 23 -23.80 32.33 4.56
CA CYS A 23 -22.89 32.72 3.49
C CYS A 23 -21.74 31.73 3.35
N LEU A 24 -21.11 31.32 4.47
CA LEU A 24 -20.07 30.29 4.46
C LEU A 24 -20.59 28.95 3.95
N ALA A 25 -21.82 28.57 4.31
CA ALA A 25 -22.44 27.34 3.83
C ALA A 25 -22.70 27.34 2.30
N ARG A 26 -23.16 28.46 1.75
CA ARG A 26 -23.34 28.64 0.29
C ARG A 26 -22.01 28.63 -0.44
N CYS A 27 -21.01 29.34 0.09
CA CYS A 27 -19.65 29.32 -0.44
C CYS A 27 -19.05 27.91 -0.46
N ALA A 28 -19.31 27.10 0.58
CA ALA A 28 -18.87 25.70 0.62
C ALA A 28 -19.56 24.83 -0.42
N ARG A 29 -20.88 24.98 -0.57
CA ARG A 29 -21.65 24.30 -1.60
C ARG A 29 -21.12 24.64 -2.99
N ASP A 30 -20.85 25.91 -3.25
CA ASP A 30 -20.43 26.35 -4.59
C ASP A 30 -18.95 25.99 -4.86
N LYS A 31 -18.07 26.05 -3.86
CA LYS A 31 -16.65 25.70 -4.00
C LYS A 31 -16.40 24.19 -4.09
N TYR A 32 -17.09 23.39 -3.26
CA TYR A 32 -16.80 21.97 -3.08
C TYR A 32 -17.93 21.03 -3.53
N GLY A 33 -19.07 21.56 -3.98
CA GLY A 33 -20.29 20.78 -4.26
C GLY A 33 -20.17 19.77 -5.40
N GLU A 34 -19.23 19.96 -6.31
CA GLU A 34 -18.95 19.02 -7.41
C GLU A 34 -18.15 17.78 -6.95
N ILE A 35 -17.58 17.80 -5.74
CA ILE A 35 -16.87 16.65 -5.19
C ILE A 35 -17.90 15.57 -4.83
N PRO A 36 -17.71 14.31 -5.29
CA PRO A 36 -18.64 13.25 -4.95
C PRO A 36 -18.85 13.13 -3.44
N LYS A 37 -20.11 13.01 -3.01
CA LYS A 37 -20.49 12.94 -1.59
C LYS A 37 -19.75 11.85 -0.78
N LYS A 38 -19.26 10.81 -1.44
CA LYS A 38 -18.44 9.74 -0.83
C LYS A 38 -17.04 10.20 -0.39
N HIS A 39 -16.56 11.33 -0.92
CA HIS A 39 -15.26 11.92 -0.62
C HIS A 39 -15.40 13.14 0.28
N MET A 40 -16.38 14.00 0.00
CA MET A 40 -16.63 15.21 0.80
C MET A 40 -18.13 15.46 0.94
N SER A 41 -18.62 15.49 2.19
CA SER A 41 -19.99 15.94 2.47
C SER A 41 -20.07 17.48 2.48
N LEU A 42 -21.29 18.03 2.42
CA LEU A 42 -21.47 19.49 2.56
C LEU A 42 -20.87 20.00 3.89
N ALA A 43 -21.04 19.26 4.98
CA ALA A 43 -20.49 19.63 6.28
C ALA A 43 -18.95 19.65 6.27
N ASP A 44 -18.31 18.73 5.54
CA ASP A 44 -16.86 18.73 5.34
C ASP A 44 -16.42 19.94 4.51
N GLY A 45 -17.18 20.28 3.45
CA GLY A 45 -16.94 21.49 2.66
C GLY A 45 -17.08 22.78 3.47
N VAL A 46 -18.05 22.87 4.37
CA VAL A 46 -18.21 24.02 5.30
C VAL A 46 -17.02 24.12 6.23
N ARG A 47 -16.59 23.01 6.84
CA ARG A 47 -15.37 22.97 7.65
C ARG A 47 -14.14 23.39 6.84
N GLY A 48 -14.03 22.94 5.59
CA GLY A 48 -12.98 23.35 4.67
C GLY A 48 -12.96 24.84 4.38
N ILE A 49 -14.12 25.44 4.09
CA ILE A 49 -14.24 26.90 3.90
C ILE A 49 -13.80 27.67 5.14
N ILE A 50 -14.19 27.23 6.34
CA ILE A 50 -13.77 27.86 7.59
C ILE A 50 -12.24 27.80 7.73
N GLN A 51 -11.63 26.64 7.45
CA GLN A 51 -10.17 26.47 7.48
C GLN A 51 -9.46 27.38 6.48
N ASN A 52 -10.01 27.56 5.28
CA ASN A 52 -9.46 28.47 4.27
C ASN A 52 -9.52 29.94 4.72
N VAL A 53 -10.67 30.36 5.28
CA VAL A 53 -10.89 31.73 5.75
C VAL A 53 -9.98 32.07 6.93
N LEU A 54 -9.76 31.12 7.84
CA LEU A 54 -8.86 31.27 8.98
C LEU A 54 -7.37 31.14 8.59
N GLY A 55 -7.06 30.78 7.34
CA GLY A 55 -5.69 30.55 6.87
C GLY A 55 -5.05 29.29 7.44
N GLU A 56 -5.83 28.37 7.99
CA GLU A 56 -5.35 27.09 8.56
C GLU A 56 -4.96 26.09 7.48
N LYS A 57 -5.64 26.13 6.33
CA LYS A 57 -5.35 25.30 5.16
C LYS A 57 -5.57 26.08 3.87
N SER A 58 -4.88 25.67 2.82
CA SER A 58 -5.23 26.08 1.45
C SER A 58 -6.37 25.23 0.91
N ASP A 59 -7.04 25.73 -0.14
CA ASP A 59 -8.08 25.00 -0.86
C ASP A 59 -7.59 23.60 -1.29
N GLU A 60 -6.35 23.49 -1.78
CA GLU A 60 -5.74 22.22 -2.22
C GLU A 60 -5.52 21.26 -1.05
N ALA A 61 -5.12 21.76 0.12
CA ALA A 61 -4.92 20.93 1.30
C ALA A 61 -6.25 20.33 1.78
N VAL A 62 -7.33 21.12 1.79
CA VAL A 62 -8.69 20.63 2.07
C VAL A 62 -9.12 19.57 1.05
N LEU A 63 -8.93 19.84 -0.25
CA LEU A 63 -9.28 18.90 -1.31
C LEU A 63 -8.53 17.58 -1.17
N ARG A 64 -7.23 17.64 -0.91
CA ARG A 64 -6.37 16.46 -0.77
C ARG A 64 -6.84 15.58 0.38
N ASP A 65 -7.13 16.13 1.55
CA ASP A 65 -7.53 15.33 2.71
C ASP A 65 -8.80 14.49 2.46
N HIS A 66 -9.66 14.93 1.52
CA HIS A 66 -10.92 14.28 1.19
C HIS A 66 -10.89 13.45 -0.09
N THR A 67 -10.05 13.82 -1.06
CA THR A 67 -10.02 13.17 -2.39
C THR A 67 -8.77 12.33 -2.62
N TYR A 68 -7.82 12.32 -1.67
CA TYR A 68 -6.60 11.53 -1.79
C TYR A 68 -6.92 10.03 -1.72
N ILE A 69 -6.97 9.41 -2.90
CA ILE A 69 -7.09 7.96 -3.05
C ILE A 69 -5.68 7.38 -3.02
N HIS A 70 -5.39 6.60 -1.99
CA HIS A 70 -4.19 5.78 -1.94
C HIS A 70 -4.57 4.32 -1.69
N ALA A 71 -3.79 3.41 -2.25
CA ALA A 71 -3.92 2.00 -1.94
C ALA A 71 -3.43 1.77 -0.51
N LYS A 72 -4.32 1.31 0.38
CA LYS A 72 -3.91 0.88 1.72
C LYS A 72 -3.07 -0.39 1.58
N ARG A 73 -1.81 -0.31 2.00
CA ARG A 73 -0.90 -1.46 2.03
C ARG A 73 -1.40 -2.53 3.00
N PHE A 74 -1.20 -3.81 2.66
CA PHE A 74 -1.53 -4.91 3.54
C PHE A 74 -0.53 -4.98 4.72
N ASP A 75 -1.05 -5.05 5.95
CA ASP A 75 -0.23 -5.19 7.15
C ASP A 75 -0.04 -6.68 7.49
N TRP A 76 0.96 -7.28 6.88
CA TRP A 76 1.30 -8.70 7.05
C TRP A 76 1.74 -9.04 8.48
N LYS A 77 2.15 -8.06 9.31
CA LYS A 77 2.51 -8.31 10.72
C LYS A 77 1.29 -8.70 11.56
N LEU A 78 0.09 -8.37 11.09
CA LEU A 78 -1.19 -8.72 11.70
C LEU A 78 -1.83 -9.97 11.07
N ALA A 79 -1.13 -10.64 10.15
CA ALA A 79 -1.63 -11.87 9.55
C ALA A 79 -1.77 -12.97 10.60
N ASN A 80 -2.83 -13.78 10.46
CA ASN A 80 -3.10 -14.90 11.36
C ASN A 80 -2.56 -16.21 10.78
N PRO A 81 -2.24 -17.21 11.63
CA PRO A 81 -2.04 -18.58 11.18
C PRO A 81 -3.29 -19.11 10.45
N LEU A 82 -3.09 -19.96 9.45
CA LEU A 82 -4.19 -20.73 8.86
C LEU A 82 -4.77 -21.71 9.92
N PRO A 83 -6.04 -22.16 9.78
CA PRO A 83 -6.70 -22.99 10.79
C PRO A 83 -5.93 -24.25 11.22
N ALA A 84 -5.15 -24.85 10.31
CA ALA A 84 -4.33 -26.04 10.57
C ALA A 84 -2.82 -25.76 10.60
N GLN A 85 -2.39 -24.50 10.50
CA GLN A 85 -0.98 -24.15 10.45
C GLN A 85 -0.39 -24.06 11.87
N PRO A 86 0.67 -24.84 12.19
CA PRO A 86 1.36 -24.72 13.47
C PRO A 86 1.93 -23.30 13.67
N LYS A 87 1.89 -22.78 14.91
CA LYS A 87 2.42 -21.44 15.24
C LYS A 87 3.89 -21.26 14.83
N ALA A 88 4.71 -22.31 14.98
CA ALA A 88 6.10 -22.29 14.54
C ALA A 88 6.25 -22.13 13.01
N ALA A 89 5.42 -22.85 12.24
CA ALA A 89 5.40 -22.74 10.78
C ALA A 89 4.93 -21.34 10.34
N HIS A 90 3.93 -20.78 11.02
CA HIS A 90 3.48 -19.41 10.76
C HIS A 90 4.58 -18.38 11.08
N LYS A 91 5.29 -18.53 12.21
CA LYS A 91 6.44 -17.66 12.54
C LYS A 91 7.53 -17.72 11.46
N LYS A 92 7.83 -18.91 10.93
CA LYS A 92 8.77 -19.10 9.82
C LYS A 92 8.27 -18.43 8.54
N TRP A 93 6.97 -18.52 8.25
CA TRP A 93 6.34 -17.81 7.12
C TRP A 93 6.51 -16.30 7.22
N ILE A 94 6.18 -15.70 8.38
CA ILE A 94 6.32 -14.26 8.60
C ILE A 94 7.77 -13.80 8.44
N ALA A 95 8.73 -14.57 8.96
CA ALA A 95 10.16 -14.29 8.78
C ALA A 95 10.60 -14.38 7.30
N CYS A 96 10.06 -15.34 6.54
CA CYS A 96 10.33 -15.47 5.11
C CYS A 96 9.73 -14.30 4.33
N TRP A 97 8.46 -13.95 4.58
CA TRP A 97 7.76 -12.86 3.91
C TRP A 97 8.45 -11.50 4.11
N GLN A 98 9.00 -11.24 5.30
CA GLN A 98 9.75 -10.02 5.57
C GLN A 98 10.92 -9.80 4.59
N MET A 99 11.50 -10.88 4.06
CA MET A 99 12.64 -10.84 3.13
C MET A 99 12.22 -10.70 1.66
N VAL A 100 10.91 -10.75 1.36
CA VAL A 100 10.39 -10.70 -0.01
C VAL A 100 10.29 -9.25 -0.49
N GLU A 101 11.03 -8.92 -1.55
CA GLU A 101 11.01 -7.60 -2.22
C GLU A 101 9.96 -7.61 -3.35
N ILE A 102 8.81 -6.95 -3.12
CA ILE A 102 7.69 -6.87 -4.09
C ILE A 102 7.19 -5.43 -4.33
N ALA A 103 7.79 -4.44 -3.66
CA ALA A 103 7.29 -3.06 -3.67
C ALA A 103 7.45 -2.37 -5.03
N ASP A 104 8.37 -2.84 -5.86
CA ASP A 104 8.64 -2.36 -7.23
C ASP A 104 7.81 -3.09 -8.29
N MET A 105 6.98 -4.05 -7.90
CA MET A 105 6.12 -4.78 -8.83
C MET A 105 4.93 -3.95 -9.29
N TYR A 106 4.52 -4.16 -10.54
CA TYR A 106 3.40 -3.45 -11.15
C TYR A 106 2.11 -3.61 -10.34
N HIS A 107 1.40 -2.51 -10.10
CA HIS A 107 0.17 -2.44 -9.27
C HIS A 107 0.32 -2.74 -7.78
N PHE A 108 1.53 -2.84 -7.24
CA PHE A 108 1.72 -2.84 -5.80
C PHE A 108 1.11 -1.56 -5.16
N PRO A 109 0.45 -1.64 -3.98
CA PRO A 109 0.19 -2.80 -3.11
C PRO A 109 -1.19 -3.47 -3.30
N LEU A 110 -1.89 -3.22 -4.42
CA LEU A 110 -3.31 -3.60 -4.58
C LEU A 110 -3.58 -5.10 -4.41
N TRP A 111 -2.61 -5.95 -4.77
CA TRP A 111 -2.71 -7.41 -4.73
C TRP A 111 -1.87 -8.06 -3.62
N GLU A 112 -1.17 -7.28 -2.79
CA GLU A 112 -0.18 -7.78 -1.82
C GLU A 112 -0.78 -8.85 -0.89
N LYS A 113 -1.98 -8.60 -0.34
CA LYS A 113 -2.67 -9.57 0.53
C LYS A 113 -2.96 -10.89 -0.18
N THR A 114 -3.43 -10.84 -1.43
CA THR A 114 -3.79 -12.04 -2.19
C THR A 114 -2.55 -12.90 -2.45
N VAL A 115 -1.41 -12.27 -2.78
CA VAL A 115 -0.15 -12.99 -2.98
C VAL A 115 0.38 -13.55 -1.65
N HIS A 116 0.32 -12.77 -0.57
CA HIS A 116 0.68 -13.25 0.77
C HIS A 116 -0.12 -14.49 1.16
N ASP A 117 -1.45 -14.45 1.06
CA ASP A 117 -2.32 -15.55 1.47
C ASP A 117 -2.14 -16.79 0.59
N CYS A 118 -1.93 -16.60 -0.72
CA CYS A 118 -1.64 -17.68 -1.65
C CYS A 118 -0.34 -18.41 -1.26
N LEU A 119 0.74 -17.66 -1.03
CA LEU A 119 2.03 -18.22 -0.67
C LEU A 119 2.04 -18.82 0.74
N GLN A 120 1.31 -18.24 1.71
CA GLN A 120 1.13 -18.84 3.03
C GLN A 120 0.46 -20.21 2.92
N GLY A 121 -0.52 -20.35 2.02
CA GLY A 121 -1.25 -21.60 1.75
C GLY A 121 -0.37 -22.74 1.26
N CYS A 122 0.67 -22.44 0.47
CA CYS A 122 1.59 -23.44 -0.08
C CYS A 122 2.99 -23.41 0.56
N PHE A 123 3.19 -22.66 1.65
CA PHE A 123 4.53 -22.43 2.22
C PHE A 123 5.24 -23.72 2.67
N ALA A 124 4.49 -24.70 3.18
CA ALA A 124 5.04 -25.99 3.58
C ALA A 124 5.61 -26.75 2.37
N ASP A 125 4.86 -26.78 1.26
CA ASP A 125 5.30 -27.43 0.02
C ASP A 125 6.49 -26.70 -0.59
N LEU A 126 6.49 -25.37 -0.57
CA LEU A 126 7.63 -24.56 -1.02
C LEU A 126 8.91 -24.87 -0.22
N CYS A 127 8.80 -25.07 1.10
CA CYS A 127 9.93 -25.50 1.93
C CYS A 127 10.45 -26.88 1.51
N VAL A 128 9.56 -27.84 1.25
CA VAL A 128 9.95 -29.19 0.80
C VAL A 128 10.63 -29.14 -0.57
N ILE A 129 10.10 -28.34 -1.50
CA ILE A 129 10.70 -28.11 -2.82
C ILE A 129 12.11 -27.54 -2.64
N PHE A 130 12.28 -26.50 -1.82
CA PHE A 130 13.59 -25.93 -1.55
C PHE A 130 14.58 -26.98 -1.03
N SER A 131 14.19 -27.74 0.00
CA SER A 131 15.03 -28.79 0.59
C SER A 131 15.32 -29.94 -0.38
N HIS A 132 14.45 -30.19 -1.35
CA HIS A 132 14.69 -31.18 -2.39
C HIS A 132 15.91 -30.81 -3.26
N TYR A 133 16.10 -29.52 -3.57
CA TYR A 133 17.19 -29.04 -4.42
C TYR A 133 18.44 -28.65 -3.63
N ALA A 134 18.30 -28.19 -2.38
CA ALA A 134 19.39 -27.72 -1.52
C ALA A 134 20.27 -28.84 -0.88
N LYS A 135 20.50 -29.96 -1.60
CA LYS A 135 21.08 -31.19 -1.02
C LYS A 135 22.61 -31.26 -1.03
N SER A 136 23.31 -30.44 -1.83
CA SER A 136 24.77 -30.52 -1.99
C SER A 136 25.56 -29.89 -0.84
N ALA A 137 24.96 -29.01 -0.04
CA ALA A 137 25.66 -28.28 1.01
C ALA A 137 25.81 -29.02 2.36
N GLY A 138 25.34 -30.28 2.51
CA GLY A 138 25.51 -30.96 3.80
C GLY A 138 25.03 -32.39 3.96
N GLY A 139 24.55 -33.07 2.91
CA GLY A 139 24.11 -34.46 3.03
C GLY A 139 22.90 -34.68 3.94
N SER A 140 22.14 -33.63 4.27
CA SER A 140 20.93 -33.78 5.07
C SER A 140 19.76 -34.28 4.23
N SER A 141 19.02 -35.23 4.83
CA SER A 141 17.79 -35.81 4.30
C SER A 141 16.53 -35.11 4.81
N THR A 142 16.66 -34.05 5.64
CA THR A 142 15.52 -33.36 6.26
C THR A 142 15.44 -31.89 5.83
N ALA A 143 14.22 -31.37 5.74
CA ALA A 143 13.99 -29.97 5.37
C ALA A 143 14.46 -28.95 6.41
N GLU A 144 14.82 -29.44 7.60
CA GLU A 144 15.23 -28.63 8.75
C GLU A 144 16.70 -28.23 8.68
N ASP A 145 17.56 -29.01 7.99
CA ASP A 145 19.00 -28.72 7.85
C ASP A 145 19.41 -28.20 6.46
N ALA A 146 18.48 -28.13 5.50
CA ALA A 146 18.75 -27.47 4.23
C ALA A 146 18.77 -25.95 4.44
N VAL A 147 19.97 -25.38 4.64
CA VAL A 147 20.13 -23.95 4.94
C VAL A 147 20.37 -23.11 3.69
N GLU A 148 21.02 -23.68 2.67
CA GLU A 148 21.48 -22.95 1.50
C GLU A 148 21.30 -23.77 0.22
N MET A 149 21.00 -23.07 -0.88
CA MET A 149 20.93 -23.65 -2.23
C MET A 149 21.97 -22.95 -3.10
N THR A 150 22.82 -23.73 -3.76
CA THR A 150 23.80 -23.20 -4.70
C THR A 150 23.14 -22.73 -5.99
N LEU A 151 23.83 -21.87 -6.76
CA LEU A 151 23.31 -21.42 -8.07
C LEU A 151 23.07 -22.59 -9.04
N SER A 152 23.89 -23.64 -8.96
CA SER A 152 23.76 -24.83 -9.81
C SER A 152 22.51 -25.64 -9.45
N GLU A 153 22.20 -25.80 -8.17
CA GLU A 153 20.96 -26.45 -7.71
C GLU A 153 19.73 -25.61 -8.04
N PHE A 154 19.82 -24.29 -7.87
CA PHE A 154 18.75 -23.39 -8.28
C PHE A 154 18.48 -23.50 -9.78
N ARG A 155 19.52 -23.67 -10.61
CA ARG A 155 19.34 -23.92 -12.05
C ARG A 155 18.54 -25.18 -12.35
N LEU A 156 18.74 -26.26 -11.58
CA LEU A 156 17.96 -27.50 -11.73
C LEU A 156 16.48 -27.25 -11.44
N LEU A 157 16.17 -26.54 -10.35
CA LEU A 157 14.78 -26.15 -10.04
C LEU A 157 14.15 -25.38 -11.21
N ILE A 158 14.85 -24.37 -11.73
CA ILE A 158 14.36 -23.52 -12.83
C ILE A 158 14.07 -24.33 -14.10
N GLN A 159 14.92 -25.31 -14.39
CA GLN A 159 14.73 -26.20 -15.54
C GLN A 159 13.54 -27.14 -15.34
N ASP A 160 13.41 -27.75 -14.16
CA ASP A 160 12.36 -28.71 -13.84
C ASP A 160 10.96 -28.07 -13.84
N VAL A 161 10.84 -26.83 -13.36
CA VAL A 161 9.56 -26.09 -13.37
C VAL A 161 9.31 -25.30 -14.65
N HIS A 162 10.25 -25.35 -15.61
CA HIS A 162 10.19 -24.59 -16.85
C HIS A 162 9.91 -23.09 -16.64
N LEU A 163 10.59 -22.47 -15.67
CA LEU A 163 10.33 -21.06 -15.32
C LEU A 163 10.82 -20.09 -16.41
N GLU A 164 11.77 -20.51 -17.23
CA GLU A 164 12.28 -19.69 -18.33
C GLU A 164 11.21 -19.44 -19.39
N THR A 165 11.07 -18.18 -19.78
CA THR A 165 10.22 -17.78 -20.91
C THR A 165 11.05 -17.06 -21.97
N ALA A 166 10.44 -16.75 -23.12
CA ALA A 166 11.10 -15.99 -24.18
C ALA A 166 11.71 -14.66 -23.66
N ASP A 167 11.02 -14.00 -22.73
CA ASP A 167 11.39 -12.68 -22.17
C ASP A 167 12.01 -12.78 -20.76
N PHE A 168 12.00 -13.97 -20.16
CA PHE A 168 12.51 -14.23 -18.82
C PHE A 168 13.50 -15.40 -18.84
N LYS A 169 14.69 -15.13 -19.38
CA LYS A 169 15.76 -16.12 -19.59
C LYS A 169 16.64 -16.32 -18.36
N TRP A 170 17.39 -17.42 -18.35
CA TRP A 170 18.36 -17.77 -17.31
C TRP A 170 19.26 -16.60 -16.85
N ASP A 171 19.79 -15.79 -17.76
CA ASP A 171 20.69 -14.68 -17.39
C ASP A 171 20.02 -13.66 -16.44
N ARG A 172 18.72 -13.39 -16.66
CA ARG A 172 17.93 -12.53 -15.78
C ARG A 172 17.64 -13.21 -14.45
N ILE A 173 17.27 -14.49 -14.47
CA ILE A 173 17.01 -15.29 -13.27
C ILE A 173 18.26 -15.40 -12.39
N GLN A 174 19.42 -15.66 -13.00
CA GLN A 174 20.72 -15.70 -12.32
C GLN A 174 21.06 -14.35 -11.68
N THR A 175 20.75 -13.24 -12.34
CA THR A 175 20.95 -11.90 -11.79
C THR A 175 20.06 -11.67 -10.56
N LEU A 176 18.79 -12.08 -10.62
CA LEU A 176 17.87 -12.01 -9.49
C LEU A 176 18.35 -12.85 -8.30
N PHE A 177 18.84 -14.07 -8.55
CA PHE A 177 19.41 -14.93 -7.52
C PHE A 177 20.61 -14.27 -6.82
N LYS A 178 21.53 -13.67 -7.60
CA LYS A 178 22.68 -12.94 -7.05
C LYS A 178 22.23 -11.71 -6.26
N LYS A 179 21.25 -10.94 -6.75
CA LYS A 179 20.71 -9.76 -6.06
C LYS A 179 20.10 -10.16 -4.72
N ALA A 180 19.24 -11.18 -4.70
CA ALA A 180 18.60 -11.68 -3.48
C ALA A 180 19.64 -12.07 -2.40
N ASN A 181 20.71 -12.77 -2.80
CA ASN A 181 21.77 -13.17 -1.87
C ASN A 181 22.70 -12.02 -1.45
N ALA A 182 22.88 -10.99 -2.28
CA ALA A 182 23.66 -9.81 -1.92
C ALA A 182 22.95 -8.95 -0.85
N VAL A 183 21.62 -8.87 -0.90
CA VAL A 183 20.82 -8.10 0.06
C VAL A 183 20.71 -8.83 1.42
N ASN A 184 20.76 -10.16 1.44
CA ASN A 184 20.73 -10.96 2.67
C ASN A 184 21.98 -10.84 3.57
N ASN A 185 23.08 -10.24 3.09
CA ASN A 185 24.29 -10.01 3.89
C ASN A 185 24.30 -8.67 4.65
N ASN A 186 23.29 -7.82 4.48
CA ASN A 186 23.16 -6.60 5.27
C ASN A 186 22.28 -6.87 6.50
N ALA A 187 22.93 -6.77 7.66
CA ALA A 187 22.41 -7.12 8.97
C ALA A 187 21.04 -6.52 9.32
N VAL A 188 20.31 -7.34 10.08
CA VAL A 188 19.21 -7.02 10.99
C VAL A 188 19.21 -5.57 11.47
N HIS A 189 18.21 -4.79 11.06
CA HIS A 189 17.73 -3.60 11.75
C HIS A 189 16.22 -3.70 11.96
#